data_AF-A0AAD7HGB0-F1
#
_entry.id   AF-A0AAD7HGB0-F1
#
_cell.length_a   1.000
_cell.length_b   1.000
_cell.length_c   1.000
_cell.angle_alpha   90.00
_cell.angle_beta   90.00
_cell.angle_gamma   90.00
#
_symmetry.space_group_name_H-M   'P 1'
#
loop_
_entity.id
_entity.type
_entity.pdbx_description
1 polymer ?
#
loop_
_entity_poly.entity_id
_entity_poly.type
_entity_poly.pdbx_seq_one_letter_code
_entity_poly.pdbx_strand_id
1 'polypeptide(L)' 'VFFQLEGIWEIVDGKKKKPADAVEGEKWDRSNERAYSMLSFLIGADYRSIIADVSTGVEAWKLLKDEYQKDTS' A
#
# COMPACT_ATOMS: atom_id res chain seq x y z
N VAL A 1 -9.37 10.83 12.64
CA VAL A 1 -9.04 9.41 12.88
C VAL A 1 -7.53 9.24 12.73
N PHE A 2 -6.80 8.98 13.82
CA PHE A 2 -5.38 8.63 13.76
C PHE A 2 -5.30 7.11 13.65
N PHE A 3 -5.04 6.60 12.45
CA PHE A 3 -4.79 5.18 12.26
C PHE A 3 -3.35 4.88 12.72
N GLN A 4 -3.17 4.54 13.99
CA GLN A 4 -1.93 3.92 14.46
C GLN A 4 -1.89 2.49 13.90
N LEU A 5 -1.38 2.36 12.69
CA LEU A 5 -1.23 1.09 11.99
C LEU A 5 0.24 0.71 11.96
N GLU A 6 0.73 0.40 13.16
CA GLU A 6 2.09 -0.10 13.38
C GLU A 6 2.40 -1.25 12.41
N GLY A 7 3.53 -1.16 11.72
CA GLY A 7 3.98 -2.15 10.75
C GLY A 7 3.32 -2.11 9.36
N ILE A 8 2.21 -1.38 9.15
CA ILE A 8 1.57 -1.27 7.82
C ILE A 8 2.38 -0.35 6.91
N TRP A 9 2.80 0.81 7.42
CA TRP A 9 3.61 1.75 6.63
C TRP A 9 4.95 1.17 6.20
N GLU A 10 5.54 0.28 7.00
CA GLU A 10 6.78 -0.42 6.65
C GLU A 10 6.59 -1.38 5.48
N ILE A 11 5.40 -1.97 5.36
CA ILE A 11 5.01 -2.77 4.19
C ILE A 11 4.80 -1.84 3.00
N VAL A 12 3.98 -0.78 3.15
CA VAL A 12 3.67 0.19 2.08
C VAL A 12 4.93 0.82 1.48
N ASP A 13 5.89 1.22 2.31
CA ASP A 13 7.17 1.77 1.89
C ASP A 13 8.12 0.72 1.28
N GLY A 14 7.73 -0.56 1.26
CA GLY A 14 8.54 -1.68 0.80
C GLY A 14 9.72 -2.04 1.71
N LYS A 15 9.82 -1.43 2.90
CA LYS A 15 10.89 -1.69 3.88
C LYS A 15 10.78 -3.10 4.47
N LYS A 16 9.56 -3.60 4.66
CA LYS A 16 9.28 -4.95 5.15
C LYS A 16 8.99 -5.88 3.97
N LYS A 17 9.98 -6.69 3.59
CA LYS A 17 9.86 -7.69 2.53
C LYS A 17 8.99 -8.88 2.98
N LYS A 18 8.32 -9.52 2.01
CA LYS A 18 7.56 -10.75 2.24
C LYS A 18 8.49 -11.85 2.77
N PRO A 19 8.19 -12.46 3.93
CA PRO A 19 8.94 -13.60 4.46
C PRO A 19 8.83 -14.83 3.55
N ALA A 20 9.86 -15.68 3.54
CA ALA A 20 9.84 -16.96 2.83
C ALA A 20 9.10 -18.07 3.61
N ASP A 21 9.02 -17.93 4.93
CA ASP A 21 8.23 -18.83 5.78
C ASP A 21 6.74 -18.70 5.44
N ALA A 22 6.03 -19.81 5.33
CA ALA A 22 4.64 -19.82 4.89
C ALA A 22 3.70 -19.12 5.87
N VAL A 23 3.91 -19.27 7.18
CA VAL A 23 3.03 -18.71 8.22
C VAL A 23 3.24 -17.20 8.32
N GLU A 24 4.50 -16.77 8.35
CA GLU A 24 4.84 -15.34 8.36
C GLU A 24 4.53 -14.67 7.01
N GLY A 25 4.64 -15.41 5.91
CA GLY A 25 4.22 -14.97 4.58
C GLY A 25 2.74 -14.67 4.50
N GLU A 26 1.88 -15.55 5.05
CA GLU A 26 0.44 -15.34 5.08
C GLU A 26 0.05 -14.15 5.98
N LYS A 27 0.73 -13.96 7.13
CA LYS A 27 0.55 -12.76 7.98
C LYS A 27 0.95 -11.48 7.25
N TRP A 28 2.03 -11.54 6.48
CA TRP A 28 2.45 -10.42 5.64
C TRP A 28 1.40 -10.12 4.56
N ASP A 29 0.86 -11.13 3.88
CA ASP A 29 -0.16 -10.97 2.83
C ASP A 29 -1.41 -10.27 3.36
N ARG A 30 -1.95 -10.72 4.50
CA ARG A 30 -3.07 -10.05 5.17
C ARG A 30 -2.79 -8.58 5.52
N SER A 31 -1.56 -8.30 5.95
CA SER A 31 -1.14 -6.94 6.30
C SER A 31 -1.00 -6.05 5.05
N ASN A 32 -0.52 -6.62 3.95
CA ASN A 32 -0.42 -5.95 2.66
C ASN A 32 -1.80 -5.67 2.02
N GLU A 33 -2.76 -6.60 2.12
CA GLU A 33 -4.15 -6.36 1.69
C GLU A 33 -4.82 -5.25 2.51
N ARG A 34 -4.58 -5.24 3.83
CA ARG A 34 -5.05 -4.16 4.70
C ARG A 34 -4.43 -2.82 4.33
N ALA A 35 -3.14 -2.83 3.95
CA ALA A 35 -2.44 -1.65 3.47
C ALA A 35 -3.07 -1.09 2.19
N TYR A 36 -3.33 -1.95 1.20
CA TYR A 36 -4.02 -1.59 -0.05
C TYR A 36 -5.41 -0.99 0.24
N SER A 37 -6.21 -1.68 1.06
CA SER A 37 -7.55 -1.21 1.43
C SER A 37 -7.51 0.17 2.09
N MET A 38 -6.52 0.41 2.96
CA MET A 38 -6.34 1.72 3.59
C MET A 38 -5.98 2.79 2.55
N LEU A 39 -5.03 2.52 1.66
CA LEU A 39 -4.66 3.46 0.59
C LEU A 39 -5.89 3.82 -0.25
N SER A 40 -6.63 2.81 -0.73
CA SER A 40 -7.86 3.04 -1.50
C SER A 40 -8.91 3.86 -0.77
N PHE A 41 -8.97 3.77 0.57
CA PHE A 41 -9.90 4.56 1.39
C PHE A 41 -9.43 6.01 1.60
N LEU A 42 -8.13 6.23 1.77
CA LEU A 42 -7.56 7.53 2.12
C LEU A 42 -7.36 8.45 0.90
N ILE A 43 -7.20 7.88 -0.30
CA ILE A 43 -6.96 8.69 -1.50
C ILE A 43 -8.23 9.32 -2.06
N GLY A 44 -8.07 10.47 -2.72
CA GLY A 44 -9.13 11.13 -3.48
C GLY A 44 -9.66 10.25 -4.62
N ALA A 45 -10.91 10.47 -5.03
CA ALA A 45 -11.57 9.68 -6.05
C ALA A 45 -10.82 9.66 -7.40
N ASP A 46 -10.20 10.79 -7.76
CA ASP A 46 -9.44 10.95 -9.00
C ASP A 46 -8.22 10.03 -9.10
N TYR A 47 -7.68 9.60 -7.94
CA TYR A 47 -6.51 8.74 -7.86
C TYR A 47 -6.86 7.26 -7.74
N ARG A 48 -8.14 6.90 -7.56
CA ARG A 48 -8.54 5.49 -7.36
C ARG A 48 -8.33 4.64 -8.62
N SER A 49 -8.52 5.22 -9.80
CA SER A 49 -8.29 4.53 -11.07
C SER A 49 -6.83 4.10 -11.25
N ILE A 50 -5.88 4.86 -10.69
CA ILE A 50 -4.44 4.59 -10.78
C ILE A 50 -4.07 3.26 -10.12
N ILE A 51 -4.77 2.91 -9.04
CA ILE A 51 -4.48 1.72 -8.25
C ILE A 51 -5.50 0.59 -8.44
N ALA A 52 -6.49 0.77 -9.33
CA ALA A 52 -7.58 -0.18 -9.50
C ALA A 52 -7.10 -1.56 -10.00
N ASP A 53 -6.01 -1.58 -10.77
CA ASP A 53 -5.47 -2.78 -11.40
C ASP A 53 -4.31 -3.42 -10.62
N VAL A 54 -4.03 -2.96 -9.39
CA VAL A 54 -2.99 -3.55 -8.53
C VAL A 54 -3.60 -4.25 -7.32
N SER A 55 -2.87 -5.23 -6.80
CA SER A 55 -3.33 -6.09 -5.69
C SER A 55 -2.55 -5.88 -4.39
N THR A 56 -1.52 -5.04 -4.40
CA THR A 56 -0.64 -4.83 -3.25
C THR A 56 -0.58 -3.37 -2.81
N GLY A 57 -0.45 -3.16 -1.50
CA GLY A 57 -0.29 -1.81 -0.95
C GLY A 57 1.01 -1.15 -1.39
N VAL A 58 2.07 -1.96 -1.60
CA VAL A 58 3.38 -1.50 -2.08
C VAL A 58 3.29 -0.92 -3.49
N GLU A 59 2.68 -1.66 -4.41
CA GLU A 59 2.53 -1.20 -5.81
C GLU A 59 1.58 -0.02 -5.90
N ALA A 60 0.47 -0.05 -5.17
CA ALA A 60 -0.49 1.05 -5.12
C ALA A 60 0.20 2.34 -4.67
N TRP A 61 1.00 2.30 -3.59
CA TRP A 61 1.70 3.47 -3.10
C TRP A 61 2.75 4.00 -4.07
N LYS A 62 3.49 3.10 -4.72
CA LYS A 62 4.46 3.49 -5.75
C LYS A 62 3.79 4.27 -6.87
N LEU A 63 2.69 3.75 -7.44
CA LEU A 63 1.98 4.42 -8.53
C LEU A 63 1.41 5.77 -8.12
N LEU A 64 0.80 5.86 -6.93
CA LEU A 64 0.28 7.11 -6.39
C LEU A 64 1.38 8.17 -6.21
N LYS A 65 2.54 7.75 -5.70
CA LYS A 65 3.69 8.63 -5.50
C LYS A 65 4.25 9.13 -6.84
N ASP A 66 4.41 8.23 -7.80
CA ASP A 66 4.90 8.55 -9.14
C ASP A 66 3.97 9.55 -9.82
N GLU A 67 2.64 9.41 -9.68
CA GLU A 67 1.68 10.37 -10.23
C GLU A 67 1.77 11.73 -9.55
N TYR A 68 1.79 11.77 -8.22
CA TYR A 68 1.89 13.03 -7.48
C TYR A 68 3.18 13.80 -7.83
N GLN A 69 4.29 13.10 -8.06
CA GLN A 69 5.55 13.71 -8.47
C GLN A 69 5.46 14.39 -9.85
N LYS A 70 4.68 13.85 -10.78
CA LYS A 70 4.43 14.49 -12.09
C LYS A 70 3.63 15.78 -11.95
N ASP A 71 2.61 15.79 -11.10
CA ASP A 71 1.77 16.97 -10.86
C ASP A 71 2.53 18.13 -10.18
N THR A 72 3.58 17.81 -9.43
CA THR A 72 4.41 18.80 -8.72
C THR A 72 5.64 19.29 -9.50
N SER A 73 5.86 18.83 -10.73
CA SER A 73 7.00 19.21 -11.60
C SER A 73 6.58 20.18 -12.70
#